data_AF-A0A7V5J0Y3-F1
#
_entry.id   AF-A0A7V5J0Y3-F1
#
_cell.length_a   1.000
_cell.length_b   1.000
_cell.length_c   1.000
_cell.angle_alpha   90.00
_cell.angle_beta   90.00
_cell.angle_gamma   90.00
#
_symmetry.space_group_name_H-M   'P 1'
#
loop_
_entity.id
_entity.type
_entity.pdbx_description
1 polymer ?
#
loop_
_entity_poly.entity_id
_entity_poly.type
_entity_poly.pdbx_seq_one_letter_code
_entity_poly.pdbx_strand_id
1 'polypeptide(L)'
;YEPHPDNITPAVMGGFNVACVEDKKVYSKKRKVPDYLRAILVVPNRTISTAKSRTVLPDLYRTDEIVYSLSRSSFMTSLFMTESWDLLRIASKDKLHQTRRMKQMPELFEVQKAALAKGALMSTLSGSGSTFFTLAYADDAAKIHQALAQKFPNFRVFTKTLDNYGVTSKS
;
A
#
# COMPACT_ATOMS: atom_id res chain seq x y z
N TYR A 1 1.58 21.19 -5.98
CA TYR A 1 0.91 20.92 -4.69
C TYR A 1 0.08 19.67 -4.85
N GLU A 2 0.29 18.65 -4.03
CA GLU A 2 -0.57 17.47 -4.02
C GLU A 2 -1.78 17.79 -3.12
N PRO A 3 -3.02 17.74 -3.62
CA PRO A 3 -4.22 18.07 -2.84
C PRO A 3 -4.57 17.01 -1.80
N HIS A 4 -3.77 15.95 -1.68
CA HIS A 4 -4.05 14.80 -0.82
C HIS A 4 -2.93 14.66 0.22
N PRO A 5 -3.27 14.55 1.51
CA PRO A 5 -2.28 14.54 2.59
C PRO A 5 -1.61 13.17 2.79
N ASP A 6 -2.00 12.15 2.04
CA ASP A 6 -1.64 10.74 2.25
C ASP A 6 -0.15 10.42 2.00
N ASN A 7 0.53 11.16 1.13
CA ASN A 7 1.99 11.02 0.94
C ASN A 7 2.78 11.96 1.85
N ILE A 8 2.35 13.22 1.96
CA ILE A 8 3.11 14.24 2.71
C ILE A 8 3.08 13.96 4.22
N THR A 9 1.96 13.48 4.77
CA THR A 9 1.87 13.20 6.21
C THR A 9 2.82 12.11 6.68
N PRO A 10 2.92 10.91 6.07
CA PRO A 10 3.92 9.92 6.47
C PRO A 10 5.35 10.35 6.11
N ALA A 11 5.57 11.12 5.05
CA ALA A 11 6.91 11.63 4.74
C ALA A 11 7.44 12.58 5.83
N VAL A 12 6.58 13.46 6.35
CA VAL A 12 6.95 14.43 7.40
C VAL A 12 6.95 13.77 8.77
N MET A 13 5.89 13.03 9.12
CA MET A 13 5.67 12.56 10.48
C MET A 13 6.23 11.16 10.75
N GLY A 14 6.50 10.37 9.71
CA GLY A 14 6.79 8.94 9.82
C GLY A 14 5.59 8.10 10.30
N GLY A 15 5.73 6.79 10.27
CA GLY A 15 4.75 5.82 10.73
C GLY A 15 3.53 5.69 9.81
N PHE A 16 2.52 4.97 10.28
CA PHE A 16 1.23 4.88 9.60
C PHE A 16 0.39 6.11 9.91
N ASN A 17 -0.10 6.79 8.88
CA ASN A 17 -0.85 8.03 9.03
C ASN A 17 -2.25 7.89 8.44
N VAL A 18 -3.23 8.44 9.17
CA VAL A 18 -4.60 8.64 8.70
C VAL A 18 -4.82 10.14 8.69
N ALA A 19 -5.25 10.69 7.56
CA ALA A 19 -5.41 12.13 7.42
C ALA A 19 -6.66 12.49 6.61
N CYS A 20 -7.25 13.63 6.93
CA CYS A 20 -8.30 14.28 6.15
C CYS A 20 -8.00 15.78 6.00
N VAL A 21 -8.70 16.41 5.07
CA VAL A 21 -8.64 17.85 4.84
C VAL A 21 -10.02 18.42 5.08
N GLU A 22 -10.11 19.45 5.93
CA GLU A 22 -11.31 20.23 6.18
C GLU A 22 -10.92 21.71 6.16
N ASP A 23 -11.63 22.55 5.41
CA ASP A 23 -11.35 23.99 5.25
C ASP A 23 -9.87 24.32 4.97
N LYS A 24 -9.27 23.58 4.02
CA LYS A 24 -7.83 23.68 3.63
C LYS A 24 -6.84 23.37 4.76
N LYS A 25 -7.30 22.83 5.88
CA LYS A 25 -6.46 22.39 7.01
C LYS A 25 -6.36 20.87 7.01
N VAL A 26 -5.14 20.36 7.21
CA VAL A 26 -4.88 18.93 7.34
C VAL A 26 -5.06 18.52 8.80
N TYR A 27 -5.87 17.48 9.02
CA TYR A 27 -6.00 16.79 10.30
C TYR A 27 -5.43 15.40 10.14
N SER A 28 -4.54 14.98 11.03
CA SER A 28 -3.91 13.66 10.94
C SER A 28 -3.72 12.98 12.29
N LYS A 29 -3.66 11.64 12.25
CA LYS A 29 -3.29 10.77 13.36
C LYS A 29 -2.21 9.80 12.88
N LYS A 30 -1.13 9.72 13.66
CA LYS A 30 0.00 8.82 13.44
C LYS A 30 -0.09 7.61 14.38
N ARG A 31 0.28 6.44 13.87
CA ARG A 31 0.57 5.24 14.65
C ARG A 31 2.00 4.77 14.34
N LYS A 32 2.77 4.48 15.39
CA LYS A 32 4.06 3.79 15.23
C LYS A 32 3.79 2.40 14.64
N VAL A 33 4.49 2.04 13.57
CA VAL A 33 4.45 0.69 13.03
C VAL A 33 5.49 -0.18 13.74
N PRO A 34 5.14 -1.37 14.25
CA PRO A 34 6.07 -2.20 14.98
C PRO A 34 7.30 -2.65 14.17
N ASP A 35 8.43 -2.76 14.87
CA ASP A 35 9.73 -3.11 14.28
C ASP A 35 9.83 -4.58 13.86
N TYR A 36 8.84 -5.41 14.20
CA TYR A 36 8.70 -6.80 13.71
C TYR A 36 7.95 -6.90 12.37
N LEU A 37 7.55 -5.78 11.77
CA LEU A 37 6.99 -5.75 10.43
C LEU A 37 8.03 -5.33 9.38
N ARG A 38 7.88 -5.81 8.16
CA ARG A 38 8.74 -5.47 7.01
C ARG A 38 7.90 -5.13 5.79
N ALA A 39 8.38 -4.15 5.05
CA ALA A 39 7.87 -3.82 3.72
C ALA A 39 8.71 -4.54 2.67
N ILE A 40 8.06 -5.31 1.80
CA ILE A 40 8.65 -5.86 0.59
C ILE A 40 8.09 -5.08 -0.61
N LEU A 41 8.97 -4.39 -1.32
CA LEU A 41 8.63 -3.55 -2.46
C LEU A 41 9.00 -4.27 -3.75
N VAL A 42 8.05 -4.43 -4.66
CA VAL A 42 8.29 -4.98 -6.00
C VAL A 42 8.15 -3.85 -7.00
N VAL A 43 9.23 -3.51 -7.69
CA VAL A 43 9.29 -2.42 -8.67
C VAL A 43 9.41 -3.03 -10.06
N PRO A 44 8.34 -3.02 -10.87
CA PRO A 44 8.39 -3.50 -12.24
C PRO A 44 9.38 -2.70 -13.10
N ASN A 45 9.88 -3.33 -14.18
CA ASN A 45 10.75 -2.68 -15.17
C ASN A 45 10.01 -1.69 -16.10
N ARG A 46 8.69 -1.57 -15.96
CA ARG A 46 7.84 -0.63 -16.69
C ARG A 46 6.98 0.18 -15.73
N THR A 47 6.81 1.46 -16.05
CA THR A 47 5.93 2.37 -15.29
C THR A 47 4.52 2.35 -15.86
N ILE A 48 3.52 2.33 -14.98
CA ILE A 48 2.17 2.77 -15.36
C ILE A 48 2.25 4.30 -15.45
N SER A 49 1.96 4.89 -16.62
CA SER A 49 1.93 6.35 -16.76
C SER A 49 0.94 6.92 -15.76
N THR A 50 1.37 7.87 -14.91
CA THR A 50 0.54 8.50 -13.88
C THR A 50 -0.69 9.17 -14.48
N ALA A 51 -0.54 9.78 -15.67
CA ALA A 51 -1.65 10.35 -16.43
C ALA A 51 -2.65 9.26 -16.87
N LYS A 52 -2.17 8.15 -17.47
CA LYS A 52 -3.05 7.03 -17.88
C LYS A 52 -3.65 6.26 -16.69
N SER A 53 -2.97 6.25 -15.54
CA SER A 53 -3.45 5.62 -14.30
C SER A 53 -4.67 6.34 -13.72
N ARG A 54 -4.74 7.66 -13.93
CA ARG A 54 -5.88 8.50 -13.53
C ARG A 54 -7.06 8.36 -14.49
N THR A 55 -6.80 8.31 -15.80
CA THR A 55 -7.87 8.19 -16.82
C THR A 55 -8.53 6.80 -16.88
N VAL A 56 -7.96 5.78 -16.23
CA VAL A 56 -8.57 4.44 -16.16
C VAL A 56 -9.61 4.30 -15.05
N LEU A 57 -9.69 5.27 -14.14
CA LEU A 57 -10.74 5.30 -13.13
C LEU A 57 -12.02 5.87 -13.74
N PRO A 58 -13.18 5.24 -13.53
CA PRO A 58 -14.45 5.76 -14.01
C PRO A 58 -14.83 7.02 -13.24
N ASP A 59 -15.58 7.91 -13.90
CA ASP A 59 -16.15 9.09 -13.26
C ASP A 59 -17.27 8.73 -12.26
N LEU A 60 -17.93 7.58 -12.47
CA LEU A 60 -19.02 7.09 -11.64
C LEU A 60 -18.74 5.68 -11.12
N TYR A 61 -19.06 5.47 -9.85
CA TYR A 61 -18.95 4.18 -9.18
C TYR A 61 -20.33 3.71 -8.72
N ARG A 62 -20.51 2.39 -8.69
CA ARG A 62 -21.71 1.82 -8.09
C ARG A 62 -21.63 1.95 -6.57
N THR A 63 -22.78 2.18 -5.93
CA THR A 63 -22.88 2.30 -4.47
C THR A 63 -22.30 1.07 -3.75
N ASP A 64 -22.49 -0.14 -4.27
CA ASP A 64 -21.96 -1.36 -3.67
C ASP A 64 -20.43 -1.43 -3.71
N GLU A 65 -19.78 -0.88 -4.75
CA GLU A 65 -18.33 -0.80 -4.84
C GLU A 65 -17.74 0.22 -3.85
N ILE A 66 -18.43 1.35 -3.69
CA ILE A 66 -18.09 2.40 -2.74
C ILE A 66 -18.18 1.84 -1.32
N VAL A 67 -19.33 1.30 -0.93
CA VAL A 67 -19.54 0.72 0.40
C VAL A 67 -18.54 -0.40 0.69
N TYR A 68 -18.26 -1.26 -0.31
CA TYR A 68 -17.28 -2.36 -0.17
C TYR A 68 -15.87 -1.85 0.18
N SER A 69 -15.42 -0.79 -0.48
CA SER A 69 -14.05 -0.28 -0.33
C SER A 69 -13.92 0.69 0.85
N LEU A 70 -14.96 1.49 1.12
CA LEU A 70 -15.00 2.40 2.27
C LEU A 70 -15.00 1.63 3.60
N SER A 71 -15.80 0.57 3.72
CA SER A 71 -15.81 -0.29 4.91
C SER A 71 -14.43 -0.92 5.15
N ARG A 72 -13.75 -1.35 4.09
CA ARG A 72 -12.40 -1.92 4.14
C ARG A 72 -11.31 -0.93 4.50
N SER A 73 -11.39 0.30 3.97
CA SER A 73 -10.47 1.38 4.34
C SER A 73 -10.58 1.73 5.83
N SER A 74 -11.82 1.85 6.32
CA SER A 74 -12.11 2.11 7.74
C SER A 74 -11.64 0.95 8.62
N PHE A 75 -11.87 -0.29 8.17
CA PHE A 75 -11.43 -1.48 8.87
C PHE A 75 -9.90 -1.60 8.91
N MET A 76 -9.22 -1.40 7.78
CA MET A 76 -7.76 -1.39 7.69
C MET A 76 -7.15 -0.36 8.63
N THR A 77 -7.73 0.83 8.70
CA THR A 77 -7.34 1.87 9.65
C THR A 77 -7.43 1.36 11.09
N SER A 78 -8.55 0.76 11.47
CA SER A 78 -8.72 0.15 12.80
C SER A 78 -7.64 -0.90 13.08
N LEU A 79 -7.38 -1.81 12.13
CA LEU A 79 -6.38 -2.87 12.28
C LEU A 79 -4.96 -2.34 12.50
N PHE A 80 -4.58 -1.25 11.82
CA PHE A 80 -3.30 -0.59 12.08
C PHE A 80 -3.25 0.06 13.47
N MET A 81 -4.36 0.68 13.91
CA MET A 81 -4.44 1.33 15.22
C MET A 81 -4.45 0.34 16.38
N THR A 82 -4.97 -0.88 16.17
CA THR A 82 -5.06 -1.95 17.19
C THR A 82 -4.04 -3.08 17.01
N GLU A 83 -3.14 -2.95 16.02
CA GLU A 83 -2.11 -3.93 15.69
C GLU A 83 -2.65 -5.35 15.39
N SER A 84 -3.81 -5.42 14.72
CA SER A 84 -4.52 -6.66 14.40
C SER A 84 -4.25 -7.09 12.95
N TRP A 85 -3.09 -7.71 12.71
CA TRP A 85 -2.55 -7.86 11.35
C TRP A 85 -3.20 -8.95 10.50
N ASP A 86 -3.74 -10.00 11.12
CA ASP A 86 -4.24 -11.20 10.42
C ASP A 86 -5.40 -10.88 9.46
N LEU A 87 -6.12 -9.79 9.72
CA LEU A 87 -7.28 -9.36 8.94
C LEU A 87 -6.91 -8.38 7.81
N LEU A 88 -5.64 -7.96 7.71
CA LEU A 88 -5.18 -7.05 6.65
C LEU A 88 -5.37 -7.63 5.26
N ARG A 89 -5.31 -8.95 5.10
CA ARG A 89 -5.57 -9.64 3.82
C ARG A 89 -6.98 -9.37 3.28
N ILE A 90 -7.95 -9.23 4.18
CA ILE A 90 -9.33 -8.93 3.83
C ILE A 90 -9.51 -7.42 3.66
N ALA A 91 -8.91 -6.64 4.55
CA ALA A 91 -9.03 -5.19 4.58
C ALA A 91 -8.31 -4.49 3.40
N SER A 92 -7.27 -5.10 2.84
CA SER A 92 -6.50 -4.53 1.73
C SER A 92 -7.15 -4.74 0.35
N LYS A 93 -8.32 -5.37 0.28
CA LYS A 93 -9.08 -5.56 -0.98
C LYS A 93 -9.76 -4.25 -1.36
N ASP A 94 -9.70 -3.90 -2.64
CA ASP A 94 -10.21 -2.63 -3.14
C ASP A 94 -10.96 -2.81 -4.46
N LYS A 95 -12.10 -2.12 -4.56
CA LYS A 95 -12.91 -2.00 -5.77
C LYS A 95 -12.94 -0.59 -6.32
N LEU A 96 -12.16 0.38 -5.83
CA LEU A 96 -12.17 1.74 -6.39
C LEU A 96 -11.08 1.93 -7.44
N HIS A 97 -9.84 1.59 -7.14
CA HIS A 97 -8.69 1.95 -7.97
C HIS A 97 -7.77 0.79 -8.31
N GLN A 98 -7.50 -0.11 -7.37
CA GLN A 98 -6.41 -1.07 -7.44
C GLN A 98 -6.59 -2.06 -8.59
N THR A 99 -7.72 -2.79 -8.58
CA THR A 99 -8.05 -3.78 -9.62
C THR A 99 -8.10 -3.13 -11.01
N ARG A 100 -8.62 -1.91 -11.13
CA ARG A 100 -8.72 -1.19 -12.40
C ARG A 100 -7.33 -0.80 -12.93
N ARG A 101 -6.47 -0.25 -12.08
CA ARG A 101 -5.09 0.14 -12.45
C ARG A 101 -4.23 -1.07 -12.82
N MET A 102 -4.36 -2.17 -12.07
CA MET A 102 -3.61 -3.40 -12.34
C MET A 102 -3.95 -4.04 -13.69
N LYS A 103 -5.13 -3.78 -14.29
CA LYS A 103 -5.44 -4.25 -15.65
C LYS A 103 -4.48 -3.73 -16.72
N GLN A 104 -3.79 -2.61 -16.47
CA GLN A 104 -2.76 -2.09 -17.38
C GLN A 104 -1.45 -2.90 -17.30
N MET A 105 -1.27 -3.70 -16.25
CA MET A 105 -0.10 -4.56 -16.04
C MET A 105 -0.52 -5.85 -15.31
N PRO A 106 -1.07 -6.83 -16.05
CA PRO A 106 -1.65 -8.03 -15.45
C PRO A 106 -0.69 -8.83 -14.55
N GLU A 107 0.61 -8.72 -14.74
CA GLU A 107 1.65 -9.33 -13.90
C GLU A 107 1.54 -8.91 -12.44
N LEU A 108 0.97 -7.72 -12.16
CA LEU A 108 0.76 -7.24 -10.80
C LEU A 108 -0.25 -8.09 -10.03
N PHE A 109 -1.22 -8.73 -10.69
CA PHE A 109 -2.11 -9.70 -10.05
C PHE A 109 -1.33 -10.92 -9.58
N GLU A 110 -0.36 -11.37 -10.38
CA GLU A 110 0.50 -12.50 -10.02
C GLU A 110 1.50 -12.15 -8.92
N VAL A 111 1.98 -10.91 -8.85
CA VAL A 111 2.80 -10.41 -7.73
C VAL A 111 1.99 -10.49 -6.43
N GLN A 112 0.77 -9.94 -6.43
CA GLN A 112 -0.13 -9.97 -5.26
C GLN A 112 -0.39 -11.41 -4.81
N LYS A 113 -0.76 -12.28 -5.75
CA LYS A 113 -1.06 -13.69 -5.47
C LYS A 113 0.16 -14.43 -4.90
N ALA A 114 1.35 -14.25 -5.49
CA ALA A 114 2.57 -14.89 -5.04
C ALA A 114 2.98 -14.45 -3.63
N ALA A 115 2.93 -13.14 -3.34
CA ALA A 115 3.22 -12.60 -2.02
C ALA A 115 2.26 -13.16 -0.96
N LEU A 116 0.95 -13.11 -1.24
CA LEU A 116 -0.09 -13.62 -0.34
C LEU A 116 0.01 -15.12 -0.10
N ALA A 117 0.39 -15.92 -1.11
CA ALA A 117 0.60 -17.36 -0.96
C ALA A 117 1.82 -17.71 -0.08
N LYS A 118 2.76 -16.77 0.09
CA LYS A 118 3.97 -16.95 0.92
C LYS A 118 3.85 -16.35 2.32
N GLY A 119 2.65 -15.94 2.74
CA GLY A 119 2.39 -15.47 4.11
C GLY A 119 2.37 -13.96 4.29
N ALA A 120 2.35 -13.17 3.20
CA ALA A 120 2.15 -11.73 3.34
C ALA A 120 0.82 -11.39 4.05
N LEU A 121 0.85 -10.38 4.93
CA LEU A 121 -0.31 -9.86 5.64
C LEU A 121 -1.23 -9.09 4.67
N MET A 122 -0.62 -8.28 3.81
CA MET A 122 -1.27 -7.60 2.68
C MET A 122 -0.28 -7.38 1.55
N SER A 123 -0.79 -7.23 0.33
CA SER A 123 0.00 -6.93 -0.85
C SER A 123 -0.83 -6.06 -1.78
N THR A 124 -0.44 -4.80 -1.96
CA THR A 124 -1.21 -3.79 -2.68
C THR A 124 -0.38 -2.93 -3.62
N LEU A 125 -1.03 -2.25 -4.56
CA LEU A 125 -0.39 -1.14 -5.28
C LEU A 125 0.08 -0.06 -4.29
N SER A 126 1.32 0.40 -4.48
CA SER A 126 1.85 1.58 -3.78
C SER A 126 1.39 2.84 -4.52
N GLY A 127 0.46 3.59 -3.94
CA GLY A 127 -0.11 4.80 -4.54
C GLY A 127 -0.75 4.52 -5.92
N SER A 128 -0.29 5.23 -6.96
CA SER A 128 -0.74 5.02 -8.34
C SER A 128 -0.10 3.83 -9.06
N GLY A 129 0.85 3.14 -8.43
CA GLY A 129 1.68 2.13 -9.07
C GLY A 129 2.81 2.72 -9.93
N SER A 130 3.62 1.90 -10.60
CA SER A 130 3.50 0.43 -10.73
C SER A 130 4.13 -0.38 -9.58
N THR A 131 4.79 0.27 -8.61
CA THR A 131 5.36 -0.41 -7.45
C THR A 131 4.28 -1.12 -6.64
N PHE A 132 4.56 -2.36 -6.24
CA PHE A 132 3.74 -3.14 -5.31
C PHE A 132 4.36 -3.08 -3.92
N PHE A 133 3.53 -2.75 -2.93
CA PHE A 133 3.86 -2.75 -1.51
C PHE A 133 3.30 -4.01 -0.86
N THR A 134 4.15 -4.77 -0.20
CA THR A 134 3.76 -5.98 0.55
C THR A 134 4.18 -5.81 2.00
N LEU A 135 3.26 -6.03 2.93
CA LEU A 135 3.54 -6.03 4.37
C LEU A 135 3.57 -7.47 4.88
N ALA A 136 4.57 -7.80 5.69
CA ALA A 136 4.70 -9.11 6.31
C ALA A 136 5.37 -9.00 7.69
N TYR A 137 5.28 -10.05 8.49
CA TYR A 137 6.17 -10.24 9.63
C TYR A 137 7.63 -10.34 9.16
N ALA A 138 8.56 -9.89 10.00
CA ALA A 138 9.98 -9.85 9.67
C ALA A 138 10.55 -11.23 9.33
N ASP A 139 10.11 -12.26 10.07
CA ASP A 139 10.53 -13.65 9.87
C ASP A 139 10.08 -14.22 8.51
N ASP A 140 8.98 -13.70 7.97
CA ASP A 140 8.44 -14.10 6.67
C ASP A 140 9.04 -13.31 5.49
N ALA A 141 9.71 -12.19 5.77
CA ALA A 141 10.12 -11.24 4.73
C ALA A 141 11.12 -11.84 3.74
N ALA A 142 12.06 -12.67 4.22
CA ALA A 142 13.09 -13.28 3.38
C ALA A 142 12.50 -14.29 2.37
N LYS A 143 11.60 -15.19 2.82
CA LYS A 143 10.95 -16.17 1.94
C LYS A 143 10.04 -15.50 0.90
N ILE A 144 9.34 -14.43 1.29
CA ILE A 144 8.49 -13.65 0.37
C ILE A 144 9.35 -12.94 -0.68
N HIS A 145 10.44 -12.29 -0.24
CA HIS A 145 11.39 -11.64 -1.14
C HIS A 145 11.92 -12.63 -2.19
N GLN A 146 12.45 -13.78 -1.75
CA GLN A 146 13.04 -14.78 -2.65
C GLN A 146 12.00 -15.31 -3.66
N ALA A 147 10.79 -15.63 -3.20
CA ALA A 147 9.73 -16.11 -4.07
C ALA A 147 9.34 -15.08 -5.15
N LEU A 148 9.31 -13.79 -4.79
CA LEU A 148 9.01 -12.72 -5.73
C LEU A 148 10.17 -12.48 -6.70
N ALA A 149 11.41 -12.44 -6.22
CA ALA A 149 12.60 -12.23 -7.06
C ALA A 149 12.79 -13.38 -8.06
N GLN A 150 12.56 -14.63 -7.64
CA GLN A 150 12.64 -15.80 -8.52
C GLN A 150 11.52 -15.83 -9.56
N LYS A 151 10.27 -15.52 -9.15
CA LYS A 151 9.12 -15.56 -10.07
C LYS A 151 9.12 -14.37 -11.05
N PHE A 152 9.69 -13.24 -10.66
CA PHE A 152 9.72 -12.01 -11.46
C PHE A 152 11.17 -11.50 -11.61
N PRO A 153 12.03 -12.20 -12.36
CA PRO A 153 13.47 -11.87 -12.46
C PRO A 153 13.74 -10.50 -13.08
N ASN A 154 12.78 -9.98 -13.87
CA ASN A 154 12.87 -8.66 -14.49
C ASN A 154 12.40 -7.53 -13.55
N PHE A 155 11.89 -7.84 -12.36
CA PHE A 155 11.43 -6.85 -11.39
C PHE A 155 12.47 -6.69 -10.28
N ARG A 156 12.62 -5.47 -9.77
CA ARG A 156 13.49 -5.22 -8.61
C ARG A 156 12.70 -5.46 -7.34
N VAL A 157 13.26 -6.23 -6.41
CA VAL A 157 12.62 -6.52 -5.12
C VAL A 157 13.48 -5.94 -3.99
N PHE A 158 12.87 -5.18 -3.10
CA PHE A 158 13.53 -4.60 -1.94
C PHE A 158 12.81 -5.01 -0.66
N THR A 159 13.57 -5.26 0.40
CA THR A 159 13.01 -5.42 1.76
C THR A 159 13.48 -4.25 2.61
N LYS A 160 12.54 -3.57 3.28
CA LYS A 160 12.80 -2.36 4.06
C LYS A 160 12.08 -2.41 5.42
N THR A 161 12.67 -1.75 6.40
CA THR A 161 11.97 -1.35 7.62
C THR A 161 10.99 -0.22 7.31
N LEU A 162 10.00 -0.03 8.17
CA LEU A 162 9.05 1.08 8.06
C LEU A 162 9.57 2.25 8.90
N ASP A 163 9.71 3.41 8.26
CA ASP A 163 10.18 4.61 8.94
C ASP A 163 9.09 5.15 9.88
N ASN A 164 9.43 5.29 11.15
CA ASN A 164 8.56 5.82 12.20
C ASN A 164 8.90 7.27 12.57
N TYR A 165 9.91 7.88 11.97
CA TYR A 165 10.44 9.18 12.36
C TYR A 165 10.09 10.28 11.36
N GLY A 166 10.07 9.96 10.06
CA GLY A 166 9.83 10.95 9.01
C GLY A 166 11.00 11.91 8.88
N VAL A 167 10.70 13.19 8.64
CA VAL A 167 11.73 14.22 8.52
C VAL A 167 12.35 14.48 9.90
N THR A 168 13.67 14.29 9.99
CA THR A 168 14.46 14.61 11.18
C THR A 168 15.44 15.73 10.86
N SER A 169 15.51 16.76 11.70
CA SER A 169 16.60 17.74 11.65
C SER A 169 17.78 17.21 12.46
N LYS A 170 18.99 17.22 11.89
CA LYS A 170 20.20 17.05 12.70
C LYS A 170 20.30 18.24 13.64
N SER A 171 20.16 17.98 14.94
CA SER A 171 20.50 18.94 16.00
C SER A 171 22.00 18.89 16.23
#